data_AF-A0A917LC37-F1
#
_entry.id   AF-A0A917LC37-F1
#
_cell.length_a   1.000
_cell.length_b   1.000
_cell.length_c   1.000
_cell.angle_alpha   90.00
_cell.angle_beta   90.00
_cell.angle_gamma   90.00
#
_symmetry.space_group_name_H-M   'P 1'
#
loop_
_entity.id
_entity.type
_entity.pdbx_description
1 polymer ?
#
loop_
_entity_poly.entity_id
_entity_poly.type
_entity_poly.pdbx_seq_one_letter_code
_entity_poly.pdbx_strand_id
1 'polypeptide(L)'
;MHEGAFPTVDGTCGTAEAESLDQELRFSELVANAWLEPELLRRYRADAMAVLGEFGVTLAHGQQPPALPEDPICELTIEELSRPTTAHAQLCFCLSDEVFPDPGRPAAIATGRAVLR
;
A
#
# COMPACT_ATOMS: atom_id res chain seq x y z
N MET A 1 48.94 4.42 -7.19
CA MET A 1 48.11 3.29 -6.74
C MET A 1 47.40 3.75 -5.48
N HIS A 2 46.12 4.08 -5.57
CA HIS A 2 45.26 4.31 -4.41
C HIS A 2 44.03 3.42 -4.60
N GLU A 3 44.01 2.31 -3.90
CA GLU A 3 42.83 1.45 -3.76
C GLU A 3 41.81 2.20 -2.92
N GLY A 4 40.68 2.56 -3.54
CA GLY A 4 39.52 3.07 -2.83
C GLY A 4 38.78 1.91 -2.19
N ALA A 5 38.82 1.83 -0.85
CA ALA A 5 37.98 0.93 -0.09
C ALA A 5 36.51 1.35 -0.25
N PHE A 6 35.69 0.49 -0.85
CA PHE A 6 34.24 0.64 -0.83
C PHE A 6 33.75 0.32 0.58
N PRO A 7 32.99 1.22 1.24
CA PRO A 7 32.47 0.93 2.56
C PRO A 7 31.41 -0.18 2.45
N THR A 8 31.65 -1.28 3.15
CA THR A 8 30.68 -2.35 3.39
C THR A 8 29.48 -1.73 4.10
N VAL A 9 28.31 -1.74 3.45
CA VAL A 9 27.05 -1.35 4.09
C VAL A 9 26.69 -2.43 5.11
N ASP A 10 26.87 -2.15 6.39
CA ASP A 10 26.39 -3.03 7.46
C ASP A 10 24.86 -3.02 7.43
N GLY A 11 24.29 -4.19 7.15
CA GLY A 11 22.85 -4.43 7.09
C GLY A 11 22.20 -4.38 8.46
N THR A 12 21.84 -3.18 8.90
CA THR A 12 20.81 -2.95 9.93
C THR A 12 19.53 -2.40 9.30
N CYS A 13 19.20 -2.85 8.09
CA CYS A 13 17.89 -2.63 7.49
C CYS A 13 16.94 -3.70 8.02
N GLY A 14 15.94 -3.34 8.82
CA GLY A 14 14.91 -4.33 9.15
C GLY A 14 13.83 -3.88 10.11
N THR A 15 14.11 -2.99 11.06
CA THR A 15 13.12 -2.62 12.09
C THR A 15 12.45 -1.28 11.82
N ALA A 16 13.22 -0.22 11.54
CA ALA A 16 12.65 1.12 11.32
C ALA A 16 11.80 1.21 10.03
N GLU A 17 12.24 0.56 8.95
CA GLU A 17 11.48 0.52 7.68
C GLU A 17 10.18 -0.29 7.82
N ALA A 18 10.20 -1.37 8.60
CA ALA A 18 9.03 -2.19 8.87
C ALA A 18 8.00 -1.48 9.77
N GLU A 19 8.47 -0.72 10.76
CA GLU A 19 7.63 0.15 11.61
C GLU A 19 6.98 1.27 10.80
N SER A 20 7.71 1.88 9.85
CA SER A 20 7.17 2.88 8.92
C SER A 20 6.07 2.28 8.04
N LEU A 21 6.30 1.09 7.48
CA LEU A 21 5.33 0.42 6.63
C LEU A 21 4.05 0.03 7.40
N ASP A 22 4.18 -0.50 8.61
CA ASP A 22 3.03 -0.82 9.47
C ASP A 22 2.20 0.43 9.79
N GLN A 23 2.86 1.56 10.03
CA GLN A 23 2.19 2.84 10.25
C GLN A 23 1.47 3.36 9.00
N GLU A 24 2.08 3.24 7.82
CA GLU A 24 1.46 3.59 6.53
C GLU A 24 0.24 2.71 6.23
N LEU A 25 0.31 1.41 6.54
CA LEU A 25 -0.80 0.47 6.36
C LEU A 25 -1.98 0.82 7.26
N ARG A 26 -1.74 1.11 8.54
CA ARG A 26 -2.80 1.54 9.48
C ARG A 26 -3.45 2.85 9.06
N PHE A 27 -2.65 3.80 8.56
CA PHE A 27 -3.20 5.04 8.02
C PHE A 27 -4.02 4.80 6.76
N SER A 28 -3.57 3.91 5.87
CA SER A 28 -4.32 3.54 4.66
C SER A 28 -5.66 2.87 5.00
N GLU A 29 -5.68 2.01 6.02
CA GLU A 29 -6.92 1.41 6.54
C GLU A 29 -7.88 2.47 7.10
N LEU A 30 -7.39 3.44 7.87
CA LEU A 30 -8.18 4.57 8.35
C LEU A 30 -8.82 5.34 7.18
N VAL A 31 -8.04 5.65 6.13
CA VAL A 31 -8.53 6.37 4.95
C VAL A 31 -9.65 5.58 4.26
N ALA A 32 -9.44 4.28 4.02
CA ALA A 32 -10.44 3.42 3.39
C ALA A 32 -11.73 3.38 4.20
N ASN A 33 -11.65 3.21 5.52
CA ASN A 33 -12.82 3.21 6.40
C ASN A 33 -13.52 4.58 6.42
N ALA A 34 -12.78 5.69 6.39
CA ALA A 34 -13.36 7.03 6.40
C ALA A 34 -14.17 7.34 5.12
N TRP A 35 -13.84 6.72 3.99
CA TRP A 35 -14.65 6.80 2.76
C TRP A 35 -15.93 5.98 2.84
N LEU A 36 -15.92 4.87 3.58
CA LEU A 36 -17.08 3.99 3.75
C LEU A 36 -18.03 4.46 4.87
N GLU A 37 -17.49 5.14 5.88
CA GLU A 37 -18.20 5.52 7.10
C GLU A 37 -18.18 7.05 7.30
N PRO A 38 -19.24 7.77 6.89
CA PRO A 38 -19.31 9.23 7.01
C PRO A 38 -19.15 9.74 8.45
N GLU A 39 -19.58 8.95 9.44
CA GLU A 39 -19.44 9.29 10.85
C GLU A 39 -17.98 9.22 11.32
N LEU A 40 -17.18 8.28 10.80
CA LEU A 40 -15.74 8.23 11.06
C LEU A 40 -15.04 9.47 10.49
N LEU A 41 -15.37 9.86 9.25
CA LEU A 41 -14.86 11.09 8.64
C LEU A 41 -15.24 12.33 9.46
N ARG A 42 -16.46 12.38 9.99
CA ARG A 42 -16.91 13.48 10.87
C ARG A 42 -16.10 13.53 12.17
N ARG A 43 -15.83 12.38 12.80
CA ARG A 43 -14.99 12.30 14.01
C ARG A 43 -13.56 12.73 13.72
N TYR A 44 -12.98 12.28 12.61
CA TYR A 44 -11.62 12.68 12.21
C TYR A 44 -11.49 14.19 12.05
N ARG A 45 -12.47 14.85 11.42
CA ARG A 45 -12.49 16.31 11.26
C ARG A 45 -12.63 17.06 12.59
N ALA A 46 -13.29 16.46 13.58
CA ALA A 46 -13.47 17.06 14.89
C ALA A 46 -12.25 16.87 15.80
N ASP A 47 -11.64 15.68 15.80
CA ASP A 47 -10.46 15.34 16.58
C ASP A 47 -9.61 14.26 15.89
N ALA A 48 -8.74 14.69 14.98
CA ALA A 48 -7.91 13.79 14.21
C ALA A 48 -6.87 13.06 15.07
N MET A 49 -6.35 13.67 16.14
CA MET A 49 -5.35 13.04 17.00
C MET A 49 -5.94 11.86 17.78
N ALA A 50 -7.16 12.02 18.30
CA ALA A 50 -7.87 10.93 18.96
C ALA A 50 -8.13 9.77 17.99
N VAL A 51 -8.63 10.06 16.79
CA VAL A 51 -8.93 9.03 15.80
C VAL A 51 -7.66 8.33 15.30
N LEU A 52 -6.56 9.04 15.07
CA LEU A 52 -5.28 8.41 14.72
C LEU A 52 -4.82 7.43 15.82
N GLY A 53 -5.00 7.80 17.09
CA GLY A 53 -4.70 6.94 18.23
C GLY A 53 -5.55 5.66 18.28
N GLU A 54 -6.84 5.74 17.92
CA GLU A 54 -7.74 4.56 17.81
C GLU A 54 -7.22 3.55 16.78
N PHE A 55 -6.61 4.03 15.70
CA PHE A 55 -6.02 3.21 14.62
C PHE A 55 -4.55 2.85 14.87
N GLY A 56 -3.98 3.22 16.01
CA GLY A 56 -2.58 2.94 16.34
C GLY A 56 -1.58 3.68 15.45
N VAL A 57 -1.97 4.82 14.88
CA VAL A 57 -1.11 5.72 14.10
C VAL A 57 -0.56 6.81 15.03
N THR A 58 0.76 6.88 15.16
CA THR A 58 1.43 7.80 16.10
C THR A 58 2.15 8.92 15.37
N LEU A 59 1.84 10.17 15.69
CA LEU A 59 2.57 11.30 15.13
C LEU A 59 3.70 11.73 16.05
N ALA A 60 4.83 12.12 15.45
CA ALA A 60 5.91 12.74 16.21
C ALA A 60 5.44 14.04 16.89
N HIS A 61 6.05 14.38 18.01
CA HIS A 61 5.64 15.55 18.78
C HIS A 61 5.68 16.84 17.93
N GLY A 62 4.58 17.59 17.94
CA GLY A 62 4.44 18.82 17.15
C GLY A 62 4.07 18.63 15.67
N GLN A 63 3.97 17.39 15.18
CA GLN A 63 3.39 17.13 13.86
C GLN A 63 1.88 17.36 13.88
N GLN A 64 1.37 17.90 12.78
CA GLN A 64 -0.06 18.05 12.58
C GLN A 64 -0.64 16.77 11.96
N PRO A 65 -1.90 16.43 12.28
CA PRO A 65 -2.60 15.35 11.60
C PRO A 65 -2.62 15.56 10.08
N PRO A 66 -2.32 14.52 9.28
CA PRO A 66 -2.47 14.60 7.83
C PRO A 66 -3.94 14.84 7.46
N ALA A 67 -4.19 15.62 6.41
CA ALA A 67 -5.56 15.71 5.87
C ALA A 67 -5.94 14.36 5.24
N LEU A 68 -7.18 13.92 5.45
CA LEU A 68 -7.70 12.79 4.68
C LEU A 68 -7.87 13.20 3.21
N PRO A 69 -7.54 12.32 2.26
CA PRO A 69 -7.79 12.57 0.85
C PRO A 69 -9.30 12.75 0.61
N GLU A 70 -9.62 13.52 -0.43
CA GLU A 70 -11.01 13.70 -0.85
C GLU A 70 -11.64 12.34 -1.19
N ASP A 71 -12.94 12.23 -0.88
CA ASP A 71 -13.74 11.06 -1.27
C ASP A 71 -13.65 10.91 -2.80
N PRO A 72 -13.21 9.75 -3.32
CA PRO A 72 -13.05 9.59 -4.75
C PRO A 72 -14.39 9.83 -5.45
N ILE A 73 -14.39 10.75 -6.42
CA ILE A 73 -15.57 11.04 -7.26
C ILE A 73 -15.71 9.89 -8.27
N CYS A 74 -16.04 8.70 -7.79
CA CYS A 74 -16.35 7.55 -8.61
C CYS A 74 -17.45 6.70 -7.97
N GLU A 75 -18.10 5.89 -8.79
CA GLU A 75 -19.06 4.90 -8.31
C GLU A 75 -18.31 3.83 -7.51
N LEU A 76 -18.60 3.71 -6.21
CA LEU A 76 -18.08 2.64 -5.37
C LEU A 76 -18.79 1.33 -5.71
N THR A 77 -18.06 0.40 -6.31
CA THR A 77 -18.54 -0.97 -6.58
C THR A 77 -17.81 -1.94 -5.66
N ILE A 78 -18.55 -2.66 -4.82
CA ILE A 78 -18.02 -3.75 -3.99
C ILE A 78 -18.33 -5.08 -4.70
N GLU A 79 -17.28 -5.76 -5.17
CA GLU A 79 -17.41 -7.03 -5.90
C GLU A 79 -17.16 -8.26 -5.02
N GLU A 80 -17.88 -9.35 -5.28
CA GLU A 80 -17.65 -10.64 -4.64
C GLU A 80 -16.56 -11.44 -5.39
N LEU A 81 -15.35 -11.48 -4.84
CA LEU A 81 -14.21 -12.19 -5.44
C LEU A 81 -14.25 -13.72 -5.27
N SER A 82 -15.29 -14.26 -4.62
CA SER A 82 -15.49 -15.72 -4.49
C SER A 82 -15.80 -16.39 -5.84
N ARG A 83 -16.14 -15.60 -6.85
CA ARG A 83 -16.30 -16.01 -8.24
C ARG A 83 -15.23 -15.31 -9.07
N PRO A 84 -14.58 -16.00 -10.01
CA PRO A 84 -13.65 -15.33 -10.92
C PRO A 84 -14.44 -14.33 -11.78
N THR A 85 -14.39 -13.06 -11.40
CA THR A 85 -14.85 -11.94 -12.21
C THR A 85 -13.65 -11.35 -12.96
N THR A 86 -13.89 -10.90 -14.18
CA THR A 86 -12.93 -10.14 -14.99
C THR A 86 -12.88 -8.68 -14.53
N ALA A 87 -12.71 -8.46 -13.22
CA ALA A 87 -12.50 -7.13 -12.66
C ALA A 87 -11.09 -6.67 -13.04
N HIS A 88 -10.95 -6.21 -14.28
CA HIS A 88 -9.70 -5.69 -14.80
C HIS A 88 -9.63 -4.21 -14.45
N ALA A 89 -8.89 -3.87 -13.39
CA ALA A 89 -8.30 -2.55 -13.33
C ALA A 89 -7.29 -2.48 -14.48
N GLN A 90 -7.63 -1.78 -15.57
CA GLN A 90 -6.88 -1.77 -16.84
C GLN A 90 -5.42 -1.33 -16.69
N LEU A 91 -5.07 -0.72 -15.55
CA LEU A 91 -3.74 -0.22 -15.22
C LEU A 91 -3.14 -0.89 -13.97
N CYS A 92 -3.84 -1.85 -13.33
CA CYS A 92 -3.30 -2.57 -12.19
C CYS A 92 -2.48 -3.75 -12.69
N PHE A 93 -1.16 -3.65 -12.54
CA PHE A 93 -0.25 -4.76 -12.78
C PHE A 93 -0.04 -5.51 -11.46
N CYS A 94 -0.60 -6.72 -11.35
CA CYS A 94 -0.18 -7.64 -10.31
C CYS A 94 1.25 -8.09 -10.65
N LEU A 95 2.24 -7.54 -9.94
CA LEU A 95 3.61 -8.05 -9.99
C LEU A 95 3.65 -9.34 -9.17
N SER A 96 3.65 -10.50 -9.83
CA SER A 96 4.00 -11.74 -9.16
C SER A 96 5.49 -11.72 -8.83
N ASP A 97 5.86 -12.06 -7.59
CA ASP A 97 7.23 -12.10 -7.04
C ASP A 97 8.17 -13.12 -7.73
N GLU A 98 7.74 -13.75 -8.82
CA GLU A 98 8.43 -14.83 -9.53
C GLU A 98 9.55 -14.34 -10.46
N VAL A 99 10.09 -13.12 -10.27
CA VAL A 99 11.20 -12.58 -11.07
C VAL A 99 12.52 -12.70 -10.33
N PHE A 100 12.84 -13.89 -9.83
CA PHE A 100 14.23 -14.33 -9.78
C PHE A 100 14.44 -15.27 -10.97
N PRO A 101 15.07 -14.80 -12.08
CA PRO A 101 15.34 -15.67 -13.20
C PRO A 101 16.30 -16.78 -12.75
N ASP A 102 15.79 -18.00 -12.67
CA ASP A 102 16.63 -19.21 -12.67
C ASP A 102 17.46 -19.20 -13.96
N PRO A 103 18.81 -19.16 -13.90
CA PRO A 103 19.66 -19.11 -15.08
C PRO A 103 19.52 -20.34 -15.99
N GLY A 104 18.79 -21.38 -15.59
CA GLY A 104 18.52 -22.58 -16.38
C GLY A 104 17.15 -22.63 -17.10
N ARG A 105 16.21 -21.71 -16.83
CA ARG A 105 14.84 -21.81 -17.36
C ARG A 105 14.61 -20.79 -18.48
N PRO A 106 14.28 -21.21 -19.72
CA PRO A 106 13.93 -20.25 -20.76
C PRO A 106 12.70 -19.46 -20.30
N ALA A 107 12.81 -18.14 -20.34
CA ALA A 107 11.74 -17.22 -19.99
C ALA A 107 10.51 -17.55 -20.84
N ALA A 108 9.52 -18.19 -20.22
CA ALA A 108 8.19 -18.21 -20.78
C ALA A 108 7.66 -16.79 -20.62
N ILE A 109 7.69 -16.02 -21.70
CA ILE A 109 6.89 -14.80 -21.79
C ILE A 109 5.44 -15.28 -21.63
N ALA A 110 4.90 -15.14 -20.42
CA ALA A 110 3.49 -15.32 -20.16
C ALA A 110 2.76 -14.17 -20.86
N THR A 111 2.54 -14.35 -22.17
CA THR A 111 1.60 -13.55 -22.93
C THR A 111 0.23 -13.88 -22.36
N GLY A 112 -0.27 -13.02 -21.47
CA GLY A 112 -1.64 -13.08 -20.99
C GLY A 112 -2.58 -13.14 -22.18
N ARG A 113 -3.19 -14.30 -22.40
CA ARG A 113 -4.11 -14.50 -23.52
C ARG A 113 -5.48 -13.98 -23.11
N ALA A 114 -5.82 -12.77 -23.54
CA ALA A 114 -7.19 -12.29 -23.50
C ALA A 114 -8.05 -13.21 -24.38
N VAL A 115 -8.97 -13.96 -23.77
CA VAL A 115 -10.01 -14.69 -24.50
C VAL A 115 -11.27 -13.83 -24.44
N LEU A 116 -11.55 -13.13 -25.53
CA LEU A 116 -12.84 -12.47 -25.76
C LEU A 116 -13.85 -13.54 -26.19
N ARG A 117 -15.01 -13.59 -25.52
CA ARG A 117 -16.19 -14.32 -25.95
C ARG A 117 -17.34 -13.36 -26.14
#